data_AF-A0A7X7FMK4-F1
#
_entry.id   AF-A0A7X7FMK4-F1
#
_cell.length_a   1.000
_cell.length_b   1.000
_cell.length_c   1.000
_cell.angle_alpha   90.00
_cell.angle_beta   90.00
_cell.angle_gamma   90.00
#
_symmetry.space_group_name_H-M   'P 1'
#
loop_
_entity.id
_entity.type
_entity.pdbx_description
1 polymer ?
#
loop_
_entity_poly.entity_id
_entity_poly.type
_entity_poly.pdbx_seq_one_letter_code
_entity_poly.pdbx_strand_id
1 'polypeptide(L)'
;NEPIARNHAQVGTLCVDCHGPSKAHAVDGKEKAKPDVVFSRDEVDAHCGQCHDPKHHPERKAKRFMEQYEGHPGPNGRMITADSICTDCHGRHIMPQPAAPAAGG
;
A
#
# COMPACT_ATOMS: atom_id res chain seq x y z
N ASN A 1 -9.67 8.23 5.15
CA ASN A 1 -8.87 8.59 3.98
C ASN A 1 -7.65 7.70 3.90
N GLU A 2 -7.44 7.08 2.75
CA GLU A 2 -6.29 6.22 2.45
C GLU A 2 -5.16 7.14 1.94
N PRO A 3 -4.04 7.29 2.67
CA PRO A 3 -3.04 8.31 2.37
C PRO A 3 -2.12 7.94 1.19
N ILE A 4 -1.89 6.66 0.90
CA ILE A 4 -0.95 6.25 -0.16
C ILE A 4 -1.52 6.61 -1.54
N ALA A 5 -2.71 6.14 -1.88
CA ALA A 5 -3.36 6.43 -3.14
C ALA A 5 -3.59 7.94 -3.33
N ARG A 6 -3.97 8.66 -2.27
CA ARG A 6 -4.16 10.12 -2.35
C ARG A 6 -2.85 10.83 -2.68
N ASN A 7 -1.76 10.50 -1.99
CA ASN A 7 -0.48 11.19 -2.20
C ASN A 7 0.15 10.82 -3.56
N HIS A 8 0.01 9.57 -4.00
CA HIS A 8 0.46 9.13 -5.32
C HIS A 8 -0.34 9.79 -6.46
N ALA A 9 -1.65 9.95 -6.30
CA ALA A 9 -2.49 10.63 -7.28
C ALA A 9 -2.08 12.10 -7.50
N GLN A 10 -1.53 12.77 -6.46
CA GLN A 10 -1.04 14.15 -6.58
C GLN A 10 0.19 14.29 -7.48
N VAL A 11 0.94 13.20 -7.70
CA VAL A 11 2.11 13.17 -8.60
C VAL A 11 1.82 12.41 -9.89
N GLY A 12 0.55 12.14 -10.18
CA GLY A 12 0.11 11.48 -11.42
C GLY A 12 0.19 9.95 -11.39
N THR A 13 0.48 9.34 -10.25
CA THR A 13 0.44 7.88 -10.08
C THR A 13 -0.95 7.45 -9.60
N LEU A 14 -1.66 6.71 -10.43
CA LEU A 14 -3.02 6.23 -10.22
C LEU A 14 -3.03 4.75 -9.82
N CYS A 15 -4.21 4.23 -9.45
CA CYS A 15 -4.38 2.85 -9.03
C CYS A 15 -3.79 1.84 -10.03
N VAL A 16 -3.96 2.10 -11.33
CA VAL A 16 -3.54 1.21 -12.42
C VAL A 16 -2.03 1.10 -12.57
N ASP A 17 -1.29 2.07 -12.07
CA ASP A 17 0.18 2.08 -12.16
C ASP A 17 0.80 1.08 -11.19
N CYS A 18 0.09 0.74 -10.10
CA CYS A 18 0.51 -0.30 -9.16
C CYS A 18 -0.25 -1.63 -9.40
N HIS A 19 -1.56 -1.54 -9.61
CA HIS A 19 -2.47 -2.68 -9.58
C HIS A 19 -2.85 -3.22 -10.97
N GLY A 20 -2.35 -2.60 -12.04
CA GLY A 20 -2.73 -2.90 -13.41
C GLY A 20 -4.08 -2.29 -13.81
N PRO A 21 -4.38 -2.26 -15.12
CA PRO A 21 -5.58 -1.63 -15.68
C PRO A 21 -6.92 -2.20 -15.18
N SER A 22 -6.95 -3.40 -14.60
CA SER A 22 -8.16 -4.14 -14.21
C SER A 22 -9.17 -4.14 -15.36
N LYS A 23 -8.85 -4.82 -16.46
CA LYS A 23 -9.70 -4.83 -17.67
C LYS A 23 -11.12 -5.30 -17.38
N ALA A 24 -11.30 -6.15 -16.36
CA ALA A 24 -12.60 -6.59 -15.85
C ALA A 24 -13.49 -5.42 -15.37
N HIS A 25 -12.92 -4.30 -14.93
CA HIS A 25 -13.67 -3.09 -14.59
C HIS A 25 -14.37 -2.47 -15.81
N ALA A 26 -13.76 -2.60 -17.00
CA ALA A 26 -14.24 -1.96 -18.22
C ALA A 26 -15.36 -2.73 -18.92
N VAL A 27 -15.58 -4.00 -18.60
CA VAL A 27 -16.47 -4.89 -19.38
C VAL A 27 -17.92 -4.83 -18.90
N ASP A 28 -18.16 -4.75 -17.59
CA ASP A 28 -19.49 -5.11 -17.06
C ASP A 28 -20.22 -3.97 -16.33
N GLY A 29 -19.56 -2.81 -16.12
CA GLY A 29 -20.15 -1.64 -15.45
C GLY A 29 -20.74 -1.92 -14.05
N LYS A 30 -20.52 -3.12 -13.53
CA LYS A 30 -21.07 -3.64 -12.29
C LYS A 30 -19.99 -4.49 -11.64
N GLU A 31 -19.89 -4.30 -10.33
CA GLU A 31 -18.89 -4.87 -9.43
C GLU A 31 -17.50 -4.22 -9.48
N LYS A 32 -16.95 -3.99 -8.29
CA LYS A 32 -15.57 -3.52 -8.10
C LYS A 32 -14.66 -4.67 -8.51
N ALA A 33 -14.35 -4.75 -9.80
CA ALA A 33 -13.42 -5.73 -10.33
C ALA A 33 -12.14 -5.70 -9.49
N LYS A 34 -11.64 -6.90 -9.17
CA LYS A 34 -10.36 -7.02 -8.47
C LYS A 34 -9.26 -6.38 -9.34
N PRO A 35 -8.25 -5.76 -8.73
CA PRO A 35 -7.07 -5.34 -9.47
C PRO A 35 -6.44 -6.52 -10.21
N ASP A 36 -5.68 -6.25 -11.27
CA ASP A 36 -4.95 -7.30 -11.99
C ASP A 36 -3.88 -7.93 -11.09
N VAL A 37 -3.28 -7.13 -10.21
CA VAL A 37 -2.24 -7.55 -9.27
C VAL A 37 -2.61 -7.13 -7.86
N VAL A 38 -2.42 -8.06 -6.91
CA VAL A 38 -2.39 -7.79 -5.47
C VAL A 38 -1.02 -8.19 -4.94
N PHE A 39 -0.49 -7.40 -4.02
CA PHE A 39 0.82 -7.66 -3.43
C PHE A 39 0.65 -8.31 -2.07
N SER A 40 1.34 -9.43 -1.88
CA SER A 40 1.62 -9.95 -0.55
C SER A 40 2.56 -9.01 0.21
N ARG A 41 2.65 -9.15 1.53
CA ARG A 41 3.39 -8.24 2.40
C ARG A 41 4.86 -8.13 2.00
N ASP A 42 5.48 -9.25 1.65
CA ASP A 42 6.88 -9.38 1.25
C ASP A 42 7.16 -8.82 -0.16
N GLU A 43 6.13 -8.61 -0.99
CA GLU A 43 6.27 -8.00 -2.31
C GLU A 43 6.18 -6.46 -2.26
N VAL A 44 5.61 -5.89 -1.19
CA VAL A 44 5.32 -4.45 -1.10
C VAL A 44 6.59 -3.60 -1.21
N ASP A 45 7.61 -3.87 -0.41
CA ASP A 45 8.81 -3.04 -0.37
C ASP A 45 9.58 -3.08 -1.69
N ALA A 46 9.69 -4.28 -2.29
CA ALA A 46 10.30 -4.46 -3.60
C ALA A 46 9.53 -3.67 -4.68
N HIS A 47 8.20 -3.67 -4.64
CA HIS A 47 7.39 -2.92 -5.57
C HIS A 47 7.51 -1.40 -5.36
N CYS A 48 7.47 -0.91 -4.12
CA CYS A 48 7.70 0.50 -3.80
C CYS A 48 9.07 0.98 -4.29
N GLY A 49 10.09 0.12 -4.17
CA GLY A 49 11.46 0.38 -4.61
C GLY A 49 11.64 0.57 -6.12
N GLN A 50 10.64 0.21 -6.95
CA GLN A 50 10.69 0.43 -8.40
C GLN A 50 10.70 1.93 -8.76
N CYS A 51 10.03 2.75 -7.93
CA CYS A 51 9.99 4.20 -8.10
C CYS A 51 10.76 4.94 -7.00
N HIS A 52 10.82 4.37 -5.79
CA HIS A 52 11.51 4.97 -4.64
C HIS A 52 12.94 4.39 -4.50
N ASP A 53 13.90 5.00 -5.21
CA ASP A 53 15.26 4.46 -5.37
C ASP A 53 16.08 4.38 -4.05
N PRO A 54 16.51 3.18 -3.60
CA PRO A 54 17.37 2.99 -2.44
C PRO A 54 18.74 3.70 -2.52
N LYS A 55 19.26 3.99 -3.72
CA LYS A 55 20.53 4.69 -3.95
C LYS A 55 20.44 6.21 -3.71
N HIS A 56 19.25 6.79 -3.84
CA HIS A 56 19.00 8.22 -3.65
C HIS A 56 18.25 8.56 -2.34
N HIS A 57 18.05 7.56 -1.47
CA HIS A 57 17.47 7.54 -0.11
C HIS A 57 15.94 7.52 0.04
N PRO A 58 15.39 6.29 0.19
CA PRO A 58 14.45 5.96 1.27
C PRO A 58 15.00 4.88 2.23
N GLU A 59 15.59 3.78 1.75
CA GLU A 59 15.97 2.64 2.61
C GLU A 59 16.93 2.98 3.74
N ARG A 60 18.02 3.72 3.49
CA ARG A 60 18.99 4.05 4.56
C ARG A 60 18.42 5.00 5.62
N LYS A 61 17.54 5.93 5.19
CA LYS A 61 16.86 6.85 6.11
C LYS A 61 15.74 6.13 6.87
N ALA A 62 14.97 5.30 6.18
CA ALA A 62 13.94 4.46 6.75
C ALA A 62 14.54 3.49 7.76
N LYS A 63 15.60 2.76 7.41
CA LYS A 63 16.31 1.85 8.32
C LYS A 63 16.81 2.57 9.56
N ARG A 64 17.53 3.69 9.40
CA ARG A 64 18.00 4.47 10.56
C ARG A 64 16.86 5.02 11.41
N PHE A 65 15.76 5.44 10.78
CA PHE A 65 14.56 5.86 11.49
C PHE A 65 13.92 4.70 12.25
N MET A 66 13.80 3.52 11.63
CA MET A 66 13.27 2.32 12.28
C MET A 66 14.14 1.89 13.46
N GLU A 67 15.46 1.90 13.31
CA GLU A 67 16.41 1.62 14.41
C GLU A 67 16.26 2.64 15.56
N GLN A 68 16.08 3.92 15.24
CA GLN A 68 15.95 4.98 16.25
C GLN A 68 14.62 4.95 16.99
N TYR A 69 13.54 4.58 16.31
CA TYR A 69 12.17 4.67 16.83
C TYR A 69 11.52 3.30 17.02
N GLU A 70 12.30 2.21 17.01
CA GLU A 70 11.81 0.88 17.34
C GLU A 70 11.12 0.90 18.71
N GLY A 71 9.97 0.23 18.80
CA GLY A 71 9.17 0.22 20.02
C GLY A 71 8.45 1.54 20.32
N HIS A 72 8.37 2.48 19.36
CA HIS A 72 7.53 3.68 19.44
C HIS A 72 6.38 3.65 18.43
N PRO A 73 5.25 4.33 18.70
CA PRO A 73 4.17 4.46 17.73
C PRO A 73 4.61 5.37 16.57
N GLY A 74 4.42 4.89 15.35
CA GLY A 74 4.63 5.62 14.12
C GLY A 74 3.50 6.61 13.81
N PRO A 75 3.60 7.36 12.68
CA PRO A 75 2.68 8.44 12.33
C PRO A 75 1.20 8.02 12.19
N ASN A 76 0.94 6.72 11.99
CA ASN A 76 -0.40 6.18 11.86
C ASN A 76 -0.89 5.44 13.12
N GLY A 77 -0.13 5.52 14.22
CA GLY A 77 -0.40 4.88 15.51
C GLY A 77 0.04 3.42 15.64
N ARG A 78 0.59 2.80 14.59
CA ARG A 78 1.15 1.43 14.65
C ARG A 78 2.56 1.47 15.23
N MET A 79 2.94 0.42 15.97
CA MET A 79 4.29 0.30 16.51
C MET A 79 5.31 0.07 15.40
N ILE A 80 6.42 0.79 15.47
CA ILE A 80 7.58 0.58 14.61
C ILE A 80 8.36 -0.62 15.15
N THR A 81 8.66 -1.56 14.27
CA THR A 81 9.42 -2.78 14.54
C THR A 81 10.51 -2.97 13.48
N ALA A 82 11.50 -3.82 13.76
CA ALA A 82 12.50 -4.22 12.78
C ALA A 82 11.91 -4.84 11.50
N ASP A 83 10.72 -5.45 11.58
CA ASP A 83 10.01 -6.09 10.46
C ASP A 83 8.96 -5.18 9.79
N SER A 84 8.98 -3.88 10.11
CA SER A 84 8.05 -2.92 9.53
C SER A 84 8.35 -2.68 8.05
N ILE A 85 7.32 -2.76 7.21
CA ILE A 85 7.39 -2.47 5.77
C ILE A 85 6.82 -1.08 5.47
N CYS A 86 6.97 -0.59 4.23
CA CYS A 86 6.55 0.75 3.83
C CYS A 86 5.11 1.10 4.25
N THR A 87 4.17 0.17 4.08
CA THR A 87 2.75 0.37 4.42
C THR A 87 2.47 0.38 5.92
N ASP A 88 3.33 -0.18 6.77
CA ASP A 88 3.11 -0.18 8.21
C ASP A 88 3.13 1.22 8.83
N CYS A 89 3.82 2.17 8.19
CA CYS A 89 3.81 3.59 8.56
C CYS A 89 3.06 4.45 7.54
N HIS A 90 3.27 4.25 6.24
CA HIS A 90 2.80 5.18 5.21
C HIS A 90 1.33 5.02 4.81
N GLY A 91 0.67 3.93 5.17
CA GLY A 91 -0.77 3.86 4.96
C GLY A 91 -1.36 2.48 5.12
N ARG A 92 -2.67 2.46 5.37
CA ARG A 92 -3.35 1.19 5.58
C ARG A 92 -3.45 0.40 4.28
N HIS A 93 -3.54 1.07 3.12
CA HIS A 93 -3.85 0.55 1.77
C HIS A 93 -4.93 -0.54 1.68
N ILE A 94 -5.60 -0.81 2.79
CA ILE A 94 -6.73 -1.69 2.91
C ILE A 94 -7.90 -0.87 2.39
N MET A 95 -8.27 -1.10 1.14
CA MET A 95 -9.67 -0.95 0.79
C MET A 95 -10.42 -2.00 1.60
N PRO A 96 -11.42 -1.63 2.43
CA PRO A 96 -12.24 -2.62 3.09
C PRO A 96 -12.77 -3.56 2.01
N GLN A 97 -12.60 -4.87 2.21
CA GLN A 97 -13.32 -5.84 1.41
C GLN A 97 -14.81 -5.47 1.47
N PRO A 98 -15.58 -5.60 0.38
CA PRO A 98 -17.03 -5.57 0.54
C PRO A 98 -17.38 -6.57 1.64
N ALA A 99 -18.25 -6.16 2.56
CA ALA A 99 -18.79 -7.07 3.56
C ALA A 99 -19.21 -8.35 2.84
N ALA A 100 -18.78 -9.51 3.36
CA ALA A 100 -19.23 -10.79 2.82
C ALA A 100 -20.75 -10.72 2.65
N PRO A 101 -21.31 -11.19 1.52
CA PRO A 101 -22.76 -11.22 1.37
C PRO A 101 -23.33 -11.92 2.60
N ALA A 102 -24.31 -11.30 3.25
CA ALA A 102 -24.99 -11.89 4.39
C ALA A 102 -25.38 -13.31 3.99
N ALA A 103 -24.92 -14.31 4.73
CA ALA A 103 -25.32 -15.68 4.52
C ALA A 103 -26.85 -15.71 4.59
N GLY A 104 -27.49 -15.86 3.42
CA GLY A 104 -28.94 -15.89 3.30
C GLY A 104 -29.46 -17.07 4.10
N GLY A 105 -30.32 -16.78 5.07
CA GLY A 105 -31.23 -17.74 5.70
C GLY A 105 -32.56 -17.77 4.98
#